data_AF-A0A9P1MXU6-F1
#
_entry.id   AF-A0A9P1MXU6-F1
#
_cell.length_a   1.000
_cell.length_b   1.000
_cell.length_c   1.000
_cell.angle_alpha   90.00
_cell.angle_beta   90.00
_cell.angle_gamma   90.00
#
_symmetry.space_group_name_H-M   'P 1'
#
loop_
_entity.id
_entity.type
_entity.pdbx_description
1 polymer ?
#
loop_
_entity_poly.entity_id
_entity_poly.type
_entity_poly.pdbx_seq_one_letter_code
_entity_poly.pdbx_strand_id
1 'polypeptide(L)'
;MFKVVLLSIFVLLALSQAQESSTPRKLTKPLCGLCVNIVKQLDEVLEHGGDIEEAVDKFCKQDVPSFLVDTCEKIIEKNLIDIINKLKQHEEAEKICSDIYLCREE
;
A
#
# COMPACT_ATOMS: atom_id res chain seq x y z
N MET A 1 10.21 -46.17 -24.51
CA MET A 1 10.02 -46.08 -23.05
C MET A 1 10.82 -44.93 -22.42
N PHE A 2 12.14 -44.80 -22.65
CA PHE A 2 12.97 -43.71 -22.11
C PHE A 2 12.55 -42.27 -22.45
N LYS A 3 12.01 -42.01 -23.65
CA LYS A 3 11.49 -40.69 -24.05
C LYS A 3 10.25 -40.24 -23.26
N VAL A 4 9.41 -41.20 -22.85
CA VAL A 4 8.19 -40.91 -22.04
C VAL A 4 8.58 -40.58 -20.61
N VAL A 5 9.58 -41.28 -20.06
CA VAL A 5 10.13 -41.01 -18.72
C VAL A 5 10.81 -39.64 -18.65
N LEU A 6 11.53 -39.24 -19.70
CA LEU A 6 12.14 -37.90 -19.81
C LEU A 6 11.08 -36.79 -19.86
N LEU A 7 9.99 -36.96 -20.63
CA LEU A 7 8.89 -35.99 -20.67
C LEU A 7 8.19 -35.86 -19.30
N SER A 8 7.99 -36.96 -18.58
CA SER A 8 7.39 -36.93 -17.24
C SER A 8 8.29 -36.26 -16.19
N ILE A 9 9.61 -36.41 -16.27
CA ILE A 9 10.57 -35.73 -15.39
C ILE A 9 10.61 -34.23 -15.70
N PHE A 10 10.54 -33.83 -16.97
CA PHE A 10 10.42 -32.42 -17.35
C PHE A 10 9.12 -31.78 -16.83
N VAL A 11 8.02 -32.52 -16.84
CA VAL A 11 6.75 -32.05 -16.25
C VAL A 11 6.88 -31.90 -14.73
N LEU A 12 7.51 -32.83 -14.01
CA LEU A 12 7.74 -32.71 -12.58
C LEU A 12 8.68 -31.55 -12.21
N LEU A 13 9.76 -31.34 -12.98
CA LEU A 13 10.66 -30.19 -12.80
C LEU A 13 9.98 -28.86 -13.16
N ALA A 14 9.07 -28.86 -14.13
CA ALA A 14 8.25 -27.69 -14.46
C ALA A 14 7.16 -27.41 -13.41
N LEU A 15 6.60 -28.45 -12.78
CA LEU A 15 5.62 -28.30 -11.70
C LEU A 15 6.22 -27.66 -10.44
N SER A 16 7.52 -27.87 -10.18
CA SER A 16 8.23 -27.13 -9.12
C SER A 16 8.36 -25.63 -9.39
N GLN A 17 8.11 -25.15 -10.61
CA GLN A 17 8.11 -23.72 -10.95
C GLN A 17 6.71 -23.15 -11.21
N ALA A 18 5.66 -23.88 -10.84
CA ALA A 18 4.29 -23.50 -11.11
C ALA A 18 3.36 -23.59 -9.89
N GLN A 19 3.82 -23.32 -8.66
CA GLN A 19 2.95 -22.84 -7.58
C GLN A 19 3.68 -22.35 -6.31
N GLU A 20 4.58 -21.38 -6.45
CA GLU A 20 4.95 -20.47 -5.35
C GLU A 20 4.77 -19.01 -5.83
N SER A 21 3.54 -18.61 -6.13
CA SER A 21 3.21 -17.20 -6.34
C SER A 21 2.16 -16.72 -5.34
N SER A 22 2.40 -17.00 -4.06
CA SER A 22 1.87 -16.10 -3.02
C SER A 22 2.58 -14.76 -3.15
N THR A 23 2.05 -13.81 -3.92
CA THR A 23 2.58 -12.45 -3.88
C THR A 23 1.48 -11.38 -3.92
N PRO A 24 1.27 -10.64 -2.82
CA PRO A 24 0.39 -9.47 -2.74
C PRO A 24 0.92 -8.24 -3.53
N ARG A 25 1.71 -8.41 -4.60
CA ARG A 25 2.45 -7.31 -5.25
C ARG A 25 1.57 -6.34 -6.05
N LYS A 26 0.48 -6.81 -6.66
CA LYS A 26 -0.34 -5.96 -7.54
C LYS A 26 -1.13 -4.90 -6.77
N LEU A 27 -1.62 -5.21 -5.57
CA LEU A 27 -2.43 -4.29 -4.77
C LEU A 27 -1.58 -3.32 -3.93
N THR A 28 -0.35 -3.71 -3.56
CA THR A 28 0.53 -2.85 -2.76
C THR A 28 0.93 -1.56 -3.47
N LYS A 29 1.11 -1.56 -4.79
CA LYS A 29 1.47 -0.33 -5.51
C LYS A 29 0.38 0.75 -5.45
N PRO A 30 -0.90 0.43 -5.76
CA PRO A 30 -2.01 1.36 -5.55
C PRO A 30 -2.16 1.84 -4.10
N LEU A 31 -2.04 0.95 -3.12
CA LEU A 31 -2.17 1.30 -1.70
C LEU A 31 -1.01 2.17 -1.20
N CYS A 32 0.20 1.93 -1.68
CA CYS A 32 1.35 2.77 -1.38
C CYS A 32 1.15 4.19 -1.92
N GLY A 33 0.71 4.32 -3.18
CA GLY A 33 0.41 5.63 -3.77
C GLY A 33 -0.70 6.37 -3.01
N LEU A 34 -1.76 5.67 -2.61
CA LEU A 34 -2.83 6.23 -1.77
C LEU A 34 -2.27 6.78 -0.45
N CYS A 35 -1.46 5.98 0.25
CA CYS A 35 -0.86 6.38 1.51
C CYS A 35 0.06 7.61 1.34
N VAL A 36 0.96 7.58 0.37
CA VAL A 36 1.93 8.67 0.18
C VAL A 36 1.21 9.98 -0.11
N ASN A 37 0.14 9.94 -0.91
CA ASN A 37 -0.63 11.13 -1.25
C ASN A 37 -1.34 11.73 -0.01
N ILE A 38 -2.04 10.91 0.80
CA ILE A 38 -2.68 11.44 2.00
C ILE A 38 -1.64 11.94 3.02
N VAL A 39 -0.51 11.25 3.17
CA VAL A 39 0.55 11.70 4.10
C VAL A 39 1.09 13.07 3.70
N LYS A 40 1.30 13.32 2.40
CA LYS A 40 1.70 14.63 1.89
C LYS A 40 0.64 15.70 2.13
N GLN A 41 -0.62 15.39 1.89
CA GLN A 41 -1.71 16.33 2.15
C GLN A 41 -1.83 16.67 3.64
N LEU A 42 -1.64 15.69 4.52
CA LEU A 42 -1.61 15.91 5.96
C LEU A 42 -0.42 16.76 6.40
N ASP A 43 0.74 16.60 5.75
CA ASP A 43 1.91 17.44 5.98
C ASP A 43 1.62 18.91 5.64
N GLU A 44 1.03 19.18 4.47
CA GLU A 44 0.61 20.52 4.06
C GLU A 44 -0.37 21.16 5.06
N VAL A 45 -1.34 20.38 5.57
CA VAL A 45 -2.31 20.83 6.58
C VAL A 45 -1.64 21.13 7.92
N LEU A 46 -0.64 20.34 8.32
CA LEU A 46 0.12 20.58 9.55
C LEU A 46 1.01 21.82 9.44
N GLU A 47 1.60 22.07 8.26
CA GLU A 47 2.46 23.23 8.00
C GLU A 47 1.68 24.55 7.92
N HIS A 48 0.55 24.56 7.21
CA HIS A 48 -0.19 25.79 6.90
C HIS A 48 -1.39 26.03 7.83
N GLY A 49 -1.71 25.04 8.66
CA GLY A 49 -2.93 25.01 9.44
C GLY A 49 -4.14 24.58 8.59
N GLY A 50 -5.09 23.90 9.23
CA GLY A 50 -6.29 23.41 8.59
C GLY A 50 -6.95 22.34 9.42
N ASP A 51 -8.07 21.82 8.92
CA ASP A 51 -8.80 20.73 9.53
C ASP A 51 -8.31 19.39 8.96
N ILE A 52 -7.70 18.57 9.82
CA ILE A 52 -7.20 17.24 9.46
C ILE A 52 -8.35 16.31 9.05
N GLU A 53 -9.48 16.35 9.77
CA GLU A 53 -10.63 15.49 9.49
C GLU A 53 -11.23 15.86 8.12
N GLU A 54 -11.37 17.15 7.84
CA GLU A 54 -11.82 17.63 6.54
C GLU A 54 -10.87 17.24 5.40
N ALA A 55 -9.56 17.31 5.64
CA ALA A 55 -8.56 16.92 4.64
C ALA A 55 -8.63 15.43 4.29
N VAL A 56 -8.75 14.56 5.31
CA VAL A 56 -8.94 13.11 5.11
C VAL A 56 -10.24 12.83 4.37
N ASP A 57 -11.35 13.45 4.79
CA ASP A 57 -12.66 13.28 4.18
C ASP A 57 -12.65 13.66 2.69
N LYS A 58 -12.09 14.84 2.37
CA LYS A 58 -11.95 15.32 0.98
C LYS A 58 -11.11 14.37 0.16
N PHE A 59 -9.94 13.98 0.65
CA PHE A 59 -9.06 13.06 -0.05
C PHE A 59 -9.77 11.75 -0.37
N CYS A 60 -10.35 11.10 0.63
CA CYS A 60 -11.02 9.81 0.46
C CYS A 60 -12.24 9.89 -0.46
N LYS A 61 -12.96 11.01 -0.51
CA LYS A 61 -14.15 11.16 -1.37
C LYS A 61 -13.83 11.64 -2.79
N GLN A 62 -12.74 12.38 -2.99
CA GLN A 62 -12.44 13.05 -4.25
C GLN A 62 -11.32 12.38 -5.04
N ASP A 63 -10.29 11.86 -4.36
CA ASP A 63 -9.07 11.33 -4.99
C ASP A 63 -9.05 9.81 -5.06
N VAL A 64 -10.07 9.16 -4.50
CA VAL A 64 -10.19 7.70 -4.39
C VAL A 64 -11.46 7.22 -5.10
N PRO A 65 -11.42 6.10 -5.84
CA PRO A 65 -12.62 5.50 -6.41
C PRO A 65 -13.70 5.25 -5.37
N SER A 66 -14.97 5.51 -5.73
CA SER A 66 -16.11 5.45 -4.80
C SER A 66 -16.24 4.14 -4.02
N PHE A 67 -15.85 3.00 -4.61
CA PHE A 67 -15.90 1.69 -3.96
C PHE A 67 -14.78 1.46 -2.91
N LEU A 68 -13.80 2.38 -2.82
CA LEU A 68 -12.69 2.33 -1.88
C LEU A 68 -12.75 3.41 -0.78
N VAL A 69 -13.74 4.30 -0.81
CA VAL A 69 -13.88 5.42 0.16
C VAL A 69 -13.85 4.89 1.60
N ASP A 70 -14.74 3.96 1.95
CA ASP A 70 -14.76 3.33 3.28
C ASP A 70 -13.44 2.67 3.67
N THR A 71 -12.70 2.14 2.68
CA THR A 71 -11.40 1.50 2.92
C THR A 71 -10.33 2.55 3.17
N CYS A 72 -10.34 3.65 2.41
CA CYS A 72 -9.47 4.81 2.60
C CYS A 72 -9.64 5.38 4.00
N GLU A 73 -10.87 5.71 4.39
CA GLU A 73 -11.19 6.30 5.69
C GLU A 73 -10.73 5.38 6.83
N LYS A 74 -11.07 4.10 6.78
CA LYS A 74 -10.67 3.13 7.82
C LYS A 74 -9.16 2.92 7.91
N ILE A 75 -8.44 2.96 6.79
CA ILE A 75 -6.98 2.83 6.80
C ILE A 75 -6.38 4.07 7.43
N ILE A 76 -6.82 5.26 7.03
CA ILE A 76 -6.25 6.51 7.53
C ILE A 76 -6.60 6.71 9.01
N GLU A 77 -7.86 6.57 9.40
CA GLU A 77 -8.32 6.74 10.78
C GLU A 77 -7.52 5.87 11.76
N LYS A 78 -7.26 4.61 11.41
CA LYS A 78 -6.47 3.68 12.24
C LYS A 78 -5.02 4.08 12.41
N ASN A 79 -4.44 4.79 11.44
CA ASN A 79 -3.03 5.15 11.42
C ASN A 79 -2.80 6.66 11.65
N LEU A 80 -3.86 7.47 11.78
CA LEU A 80 -3.80 8.93 11.72
C LEU A 80 -2.90 9.53 12.80
N ILE A 81 -3.01 9.04 14.04
CA ILE A 81 -2.19 9.51 15.16
C ILE A 81 -0.71 9.24 14.89
N ASP A 82 -0.37 8.05 14.40
CA ASP A 82 1.01 7.66 14.11
C ASP A 82 1.57 8.45 12.92
N ILE A 83 0.77 8.64 11.86
CA ILE A 83 1.14 9.48 10.70
C ILE A 83 1.47 10.91 11.16
N ILE A 84 0.60 11.54 11.95
CA ILE A 84 0.82 12.90 12.46
C ILE A 84 2.08 12.98 13.32
N ASN A 85 2.30 12.00 14.20
CA ASN A 85 3.47 11.97 15.06
C ASN A 85 4.78 11.84 14.26
N LYS A 86 4.77 11.04 13.19
CA LYS A 86 5.91 10.86 12.29
C LYS A 86 6.18 12.09 11.42
N LEU A 87 5.13 12.74 10.91
CA LEU A 87 5.25 14.02 10.21
C LEU A 87 5.86 15.11 11.10
N LYS A 88 5.46 15.18 12.39
CA LYS A 88 6.08 16.08 13.38
C LYS A 88 7.56 15.76 13.65
N GLN A 89 8.03 14.57 13.29
CA GLN A 89 9.44 14.17 13.35
C GLN A 89 10.17 14.38 12.02
N HIS A 90 9.51 15.02 11.04
CA HIS A 90 10.02 15.24 9.68
C HIS A 90 10.36 13.93 8.95
N GLU A 91 9.58 12.88 9.20
CA GLU A 91 9.74 11.61 8.51
C GLU A 91 9.11 11.66 7.10
N GLU A 92 9.87 11.19 6.10
CA GLU A 92 9.43 11.17 4.70
C GLU A 92 8.20 10.29 4.48
N ALA A 93 7.28 10.73 3.60
CA ALA A 93 6.00 10.06 3.38
C ALA A 93 6.12 8.57 2.99
N GLU A 94 7.10 8.22 2.14
CA GLU A 94 7.35 6.82 1.74
C GLU A 94 7.76 5.95 2.92
N LYS A 95 8.55 6.51 3.85
CA LYS A 95 8.96 5.80 5.06
C LYS A 95 7.79 5.62 6.02
N ILE A 96 6.99 6.66 6.25
CA ILE A 96 5.76 6.59 7.05
C ILE A 96 4.84 5.48 6.50
N CYS A 97 4.64 5.46 5.18
CA CYS A 97 3.79 4.47 4.52
C CYS A 97 4.36 3.04 4.53
N SER A 98 5.68 2.89 4.62
CA SER A 98 6.33 1.59 4.79
C SER A 98 6.17 1.08 6.22
N ASP A 99 6.29 1.95 7.22
CA ASP A 99 6.14 1.61 8.64
C ASP A 99 4.72 1.13 8.98
N ILE A 100 3.70 1.55 8.21
CA ILE A 100 2.31 1.05 8.33
C ILE A 100 1.97 -0.03 7.29
N TYR A 101 2.97 -0.61 6.64
CA TYR A 101 2.86 -1.75 5.70
C TYR A 101 2.03 -1.49 4.43
N LEU A 102 1.86 -0.22 4.03
CA LEU A 102 1.17 0.15 2.79
C LEU A 102 2.13 0.28 1.61
N CYS A 103 3.38 0.64 1.88
CA CYS A 103 4.50 0.54 0.96
C CYS A 103 5.40 -0.65 1.33
N ARG A 104 6.08 -1.22 0.33
CA ARG A 104 7.21 -2.14 0.57
C ARG A 104 8.49 -1.36 0.36
N GLU A 105 9.47 -1.61 1.19
CA GLU A 105 10.87 -1.25 0.89
C GLU A 105 11.26 -1.96 -0.41
N GLU A 106 11.76 -1.21 -1.39
CA GLU A 106 12.34 -1.76 -2.63
C GLU A 106 13.80 -2.17 -2.42
#